data_AF-A0A2V7KJS6-F1
#
_entry.id   AF-A0A2V7KJS6-F1
#
_cell.length_a   1.000
_cell.length_b   1.000
_cell.length_c   1.000
_cell.angle_alpha   90.00
_cell.angle_beta   90.00
_cell.angle_gamma   90.00
#
_symmetry.space_group_name_H-M   'P 1'
#
loop_
_entity.id
_entity.type
_entity.pdbx_description
1 polymer ?
#
loop_
_entity_poly.entity_id
_entity_poly.type
_entity_poly.pdbx_seq_one_letter_code
_entity_poly.pdbx_strand_id
1 'polypeptide(L)'
;MMVPRMMTLVLLAGALACSGSQRREAGGGTTVTARSIDAVLAAHSDSLMALPGVVGTAIGLCEGERCIKVLLSDSNPATKTRIPARLEGYRVVVEVTGTIKPL
;
A
#
# COMPACT_ATOMS: atom_id res chain seq x y z
N MET A 1 -53.00 7.40 45.92
CA MET A 1 -52.03 8.48 46.19
C MET A 1 -50.65 7.86 46.34
N MET A 2 -49.52 8.34 45.83
CA MET A 2 -49.17 9.35 44.82
C MET A 2 -47.65 9.15 44.61
N VAL A 3 -47.29 8.59 43.44
CA VAL A 3 -46.11 8.73 42.53
C VAL A 3 -44.75 9.35 43.01
N PRO A 4 -43.66 9.34 42.19
CA PRO A 4 -42.39 8.66 42.47
C PRO A 4 -41.21 9.67 42.51
N ARG A 5 -39.96 9.19 42.62
CA ARG A 5 -38.66 9.83 42.28
C ARG A 5 -37.60 8.98 42.99
N MET A 6 -36.50 8.53 42.42
CA MET A 6 -35.58 9.22 41.54
C MET A 6 -34.75 8.15 40.81
N MET A 7 -34.86 8.16 39.50
CA MET A 7 -34.04 7.43 38.56
C MET A 7 -32.90 8.37 38.16
N THR A 8 -31.63 8.00 38.38
CA THR A 8 -30.44 8.33 37.55
C THR A 8 -29.16 7.94 38.33
N LEU A 9 -28.52 6.83 37.96
CA LEU A 9 -27.40 6.71 37.01
C LEU A 9 -26.10 7.35 37.52
N VAL A 10 -25.34 6.54 38.26
CA VAL A 10 -23.91 6.75 38.52
C VAL A 10 -23.14 6.16 37.34
N LEU A 11 -22.52 7.00 36.50
CA LEU A 11 -21.48 6.57 35.56
C LEU A 11 -20.11 6.91 36.15
N LEU A 12 -19.36 5.86 36.50
CA LEU A 12 -17.97 5.94 36.93
C LEU A 12 -17.02 6.21 35.76
N ALA A 13 -15.97 6.95 36.07
CA ALA A 13 -14.86 7.36 35.22
C ALA A 13 -13.90 6.22 34.82
N GLY A 14 -13.12 6.43 33.74
CA GLY A 14 -11.91 5.64 33.47
C GLY A 14 -11.33 5.83 32.07
N ALA A 15 -10.52 6.87 31.87
CA ALA A 15 -9.69 7.04 30.69
C ALA A 15 -8.51 6.04 30.72
N LEU A 16 -8.52 5.03 29.83
CA LEU A 16 -7.34 4.21 29.56
C LEU A 16 -6.69 4.64 28.24
N ALA A 17 -5.42 5.03 28.36
CA ALA A 17 -4.55 5.56 27.33
C ALA A 17 -4.27 4.55 26.21
N CYS A 18 -4.45 4.98 24.96
CA CYS A 18 -3.97 4.27 23.77
C CYS A 18 -2.45 4.46 23.64
N SER A 19 -1.66 3.62 24.31
CA SER A 19 -0.24 3.45 23.99
C SER A 19 -0.10 2.47 22.81
N GLY A 20 -0.50 2.95 21.63
CA GLY A 20 -0.31 2.27 20.35
C GLY A 20 1.05 2.62 19.76
N SER A 21 2.00 1.72 19.94
CA SER A 21 3.31 1.63 19.32
C SER A 21 3.37 2.04 17.84
N GLN A 22 3.98 3.19 17.50
CA GLN A 22 4.73 3.39 16.24
C GLN A 22 5.83 4.44 16.44
N ARG A 23 6.93 4.07 17.10
CA ARG A 23 8.21 4.73 16.92
C ARG A 23 8.72 4.33 15.53
N ARG A 24 8.47 5.15 14.51
CA ARG A 24 9.17 5.03 13.22
C ARG A 24 10.61 5.45 13.44
N GLU A 25 11.52 4.48 13.37
CA GLU A 25 12.95 4.73 13.31
C GLU A 25 13.25 5.46 12.00
N ALA A 26 13.53 6.75 12.11
CA ALA A 26 14.14 7.53 11.03
C ALA A 26 15.64 7.20 11.04
N GLY A 27 16.03 6.19 10.25
CA GLY A 27 17.43 5.94 9.91
C GLY A 27 17.94 7.07 9.02
N GLY A 28 18.81 7.91 9.59
CA GLY A 28 19.42 9.06 8.93
C GLY A 28 20.51 8.67 7.93
N GLY A 29 20.44 9.29 6.76
CA GLY A 29 21.52 9.42 5.79
C GLY A 29 21.18 10.60 4.89
N THR A 30 22.07 11.59 4.80
CA THR A 30 21.86 12.84 4.07
C THR A 30 21.67 12.57 2.57
N THR A 31 20.42 12.57 2.10
CA THR A 31 20.04 12.52 0.68
C THR A 31 18.72 13.25 0.51
N VAL A 32 18.52 13.94 -0.62
CA VAL A 32 17.21 14.47 -1.04
C VAL A 32 16.17 13.42 -0.72
N THR A 33 15.19 13.72 0.14
CA THR A 33 14.24 12.74 0.68
C THR A 33 13.57 12.01 -0.47
N ALA A 34 14.09 10.83 -0.82
CA ALA A 34 13.54 10.00 -1.87
C ALA A 34 12.10 9.68 -1.47
N ARG A 35 11.16 9.82 -2.41
CA ARG A 35 9.76 9.50 -2.16
C ARG A 35 9.65 8.05 -1.70
N SER A 36 8.75 7.76 -0.77
CA SER A 36 8.50 6.37 -0.38
C SER A 36 8.03 5.54 -1.56
N ILE A 37 8.32 4.23 -1.56
CA ILE A 37 7.85 3.32 -2.61
C ILE A 37 6.32 3.33 -2.77
N ASP A 38 5.57 3.58 -1.69
CA ASP A 38 4.12 3.74 -1.72
C ASP A 38 3.70 4.98 -2.53
N ALA A 39 4.40 6.10 -2.34
CA ALA A 39 4.19 7.32 -3.12
C ALA A 39 4.67 7.19 -4.58
N VAL A 40 5.76 6.46 -4.81
CA VAL A 40 6.24 6.14 -6.17
C VAL A 40 5.21 5.25 -6.88
N LEU A 41 4.75 4.17 -6.26
CA LEU A 41 3.72 3.31 -6.84
C LEU A 41 2.48 4.14 -7.19
N ALA A 42 1.93 4.89 -6.23
CA ALA A 42 0.74 5.71 -6.46
C ALA A 42 0.89 6.71 -7.62
N ALA A 43 2.09 7.30 -7.79
CA ALA A 43 2.35 8.25 -8.87
C ALA A 43 2.51 7.60 -10.26
N HIS A 44 2.84 6.31 -10.33
CA HIS A 44 3.12 5.61 -11.59
C HIS A 44 2.06 4.57 -11.97
N SER A 45 1.19 4.15 -11.03
CA SER A 45 0.18 3.10 -11.25
C SER A 45 -0.67 3.34 -12.50
N ASP A 46 -1.23 4.54 -12.69
CA ASP A 46 -2.10 4.83 -13.84
C ASP A 46 -1.37 4.66 -15.17
N SER A 47 -0.12 5.13 -15.25
CA SER A 47 0.71 4.99 -16.46
C SER A 47 1.07 3.54 -16.76
N LEU A 48 1.30 2.72 -15.73
CA LEU A 48 1.56 1.29 -15.86
C LEU A 48 0.29 0.55 -16.28
N MET A 49 -0.86 0.85 -15.65
CA MET A 49 -2.16 0.27 -15.97
C MET A 49 -2.65 0.63 -17.38
N ALA A 50 -2.17 1.74 -17.95
CA ALA A 50 -2.44 2.10 -19.34
C ALA A 50 -1.72 1.21 -20.36
N LEU A 51 -0.71 0.43 -19.95
CA LEU A 51 -0.02 -0.48 -20.86
C LEU A 51 -0.89 -1.71 -21.17
N PRO A 52 -1.06 -2.08 -22.46
CA PRO A 52 -1.81 -3.27 -22.85
C PRO A 52 -1.35 -4.53 -22.13
N GLY A 53 -2.29 -5.24 -21.48
CA GLY A 53 -2.04 -6.49 -20.76
C GLY A 53 -1.61 -6.33 -19.31
N VAL A 54 -1.44 -5.10 -18.80
CA VAL A 54 -1.27 -4.87 -17.36
C VAL A 54 -2.63 -4.96 -16.68
N VAL A 55 -2.73 -5.82 -15.67
CA VAL A 55 -3.96 -6.08 -14.91
C VAL A 55 -3.88 -5.59 -13.47
N GLY A 56 -2.70 -5.19 -13.01
CA GLY A 56 -2.51 -4.64 -11.67
C GLY A 56 -1.09 -4.19 -11.40
N THR A 57 -0.95 -3.41 -10.33
CA THR A 57 0.33 -2.99 -9.77
C THR A 57 0.29 -3.13 -8.26
N ALA A 58 1.39 -3.56 -7.63
CA ALA A 58 1.44 -3.77 -6.20
C ALA A 58 2.84 -3.51 -5.64
N ILE A 59 2.96 -3.41 -4.32
CA ILE A 59 4.23 -3.57 -3.63
C ILE A 59 4.30 -4.98 -3.07
N GLY A 60 5.40 -5.67 -3.33
CA GLY A 60 5.67 -7.00 -2.80
C GLY A 60 7.11 -7.13 -2.30
N LEU A 61 7.48 -8.35 -1.96
CA LEU A 61 8.87 -8.72 -1.74
C LEU A 61 9.42 -9.39 -3.00
N CYS A 62 10.57 -8.92 -3.46
CA CYS A 62 11.38 -9.54 -4.49
C CYS A 62 12.72 -9.86 -3.86
N GLU A 63 13.03 -11.15 -3.70
CA GLU A 63 14.30 -11.58 -3.08
C GLU A 63 14.51 -10.99 -1.67
N GLY A 64 13.42 -10.85 -0.91
CA GLY A 64 13.44 -10.32 0.46
C GLY A 64 13.40 -8.79 0.58
N GLU A 65 13.52 -8.06 -0.54
CA GLU A 65 13.45 -6.59 -0.54
C GLU A 65 12.12 -6.08 -1.10
N ARG A 66 11.66 -4.92 -0.62
CA ARG A 66 10.44 -4.29 -1.15
C ARG A 66 10.67 -3.87 -2.61
N CYS A 67 9.75 -4.26 -3.48
CA CYS A 67 9.77 -3.96 -4.90
C CYS A 67 8.38 -3.60 -5.41
N ILE A 68 8.32 -2.93 -6.56
CA ILE A 68 7.10 -2.72 -7.31
C ILE A 68 6.87 -3.94 -8.20
N LYS A 69 5.69 -4.54 -8.11
CA LYS A 69 5.24 -5.62 -9.00
C LYS A 69 4.28 -5.07 -10.05
N VAL A 70 4.49 -5.44 -11.31
CA VAL A 70 3.55 -5.21 -12.41
C VAL A 70 2.96 -6.55 -12.82
N LEU A 71 1.64 -6.68 -12.68
CA LEU A 71 0.91 -7.91 -12.91
C LEU A 71 0.39 -7.91 -14.35
N LEU A 72 0.68 -8.96 -15.11
CA LEU A 72 0.26 -9.11 -16.49
C LEU A 72 -0.77 -10.22 -16.67
N SER A 73 -1.68 -10.03 -17.63
CA SER A 73 -2.61 -11.06 -18.09
C SER A 73 -1.92 -12.22 -18.80
N ASP A 74 -0.81 -11.94 -19.49
CA ASP A 74 -0.08 -12.91 -20.30
C ASP A 74 1.42 -12.58 -20.38
N SER A 75 2.18 -13.38 -21.13
CA SER A 75 3.64 -13.29 -21.22
C SER A 75 4.15 -12.39 -22.36
N ASN A 76 3.31 -11.55 -22.98
CA ASN A 76 3.62 -10.77 -24.18
C ASN A 76 4.93 -9.95 -24.07
N PRO A 77 5.95 -10.25 -24.91
CA PRO A 77 7.24 -9.57 -24.89
C PRO A 77 7.17 -8.07 -25.18
N ALA A 78 6.23 -7.64 -26.04
CA ALA A 78 6.09 -6.24 -26.43
C ALA A 78 5.65 -5.37 -25.23
N THR A 79 4.79 -5.91 -24.35
CA THR A 79 4.41 -5.22 -23.11
C THR A 79 5.55 -5.20 -22.11
N LYS A 80 6.22 -6.35 -21.90
CA LYS A 80 7.34 -6.47 -20.95
C LYS A 80 8.46 -5.46 -21.23
N THR A 81 8.78 -5.25 -22.52
CA THR A 81 9.84 -4.33 -22.93
C THR A 81 9.50 -2.86 -22.63
N ARG A 82 8.21 -2.51 -22.50
CA ARG A 82 7.78 -1.15 -22.14
C ARG A 82 7.80 -0.88 -20.64
N ILE A 83 7.90 -1.92 -19.80
CA ILE A 83 7.90 -1.78 -18.35
C ILE A 83 9.34 -1.45 -17.91
N PRO A 84 9.58 -0.31 -17.24
CA PRO A 84 10.91 0.04 -16.79
C PRO A 84 11.37 -0.91 -15.68
N ALA A 85 12.65 -1.26 -15.65
CA ALA A 85 13.22 -2.11 -14.60
C ALA A 85 13.33 -1.40 -13.23
N ARG A 86 13.25 -0.06 -13.22
CA ARG A 86 13.27 0.77 -12.02
C ARG A 86 12.34 1.98 -12.13
N LEU A 87 11.76 2.37 -11.00
CA LEU A 87 11.02 3.63 -10.83
C LEU A 87 11.61 4.38 -9.63
N GLU A 88 12.21 5.54 -9.88
CA GLU A 88 12.80 6.39 -8.82
C GLU A 88 13.73 5.64 -7.86
N GLY A 89 14.49 4.68 -8.39
CA GLY A 89 15.42 3.86 -7.62
C GLY A 89 14.84 2.55 -7.10
N TYR A 90 13.52 2.38 -7.07
CA TYR A 90 12.87 1.13 -6.67
C TYR A 90 12.87 0.11 -7.81
N ARG A 91 13.17 -1.15 -7.48
CA ARG A 91 13.13 -2.26 -8.44
C ARG A 91 11.70 -2.54 -8.87
N VAL A 92 11.52 -2.80 -10.17
CA VAL A 92 10.26 -3.25 -10.76
C VAL A 92 10.42 -4.70 -11.24
N VAL A 93 9.46 -5.56 -10.91
CA VAL A 93 9.41 -6.95 -11.35
C VAL A 93 8.07 -7.24 -12.00
N VAL A 94 8.11 -7.94 -13.13
CA VAL A 94 6.92 -8.36 -13.87
C VAL A 94 6.50 -9.76 -13.42
N GLU A 95 5.22 -9.95 -13.15
CA GLU A 95 4.62 -11.23 -12.78
C GLU A 95 3.41 -11.50 -13.67
N VAL A 96 3.30 -12.71 -14.24
CA VAL A 96 2.14 -13.08 -15.06
C VAL A 96 1.13 -13.78 -14.16
N THR A 97 -0.02 -13.14 -13.93
CA THR A 97 -1.07 -13.63 -13.02
C THR A 97 -2.31 -14.13 -13.74
N GLY A 98 -2.42 -13.89 -15.05
CA GLY A 98 -3.68 -14.06 -15.77
C GLY A 98 -4.63 -12.88 -15.54
N THR A 99 -5.84 -12.98 -16.09
CA THR A 99 -6.87 -11.95 -15.93
C THR A 99 -7.42 -11.93 -14.50
N ILE A 100 -7.47 -10.74 -13.89
CA ILE A 100 -8.13 -10.52 -12.60
C ILE A 100 -9.62 -10.22 -12.86
N LYS A 101 -10.52 -10.88 -12.12
CA LYS A 101 -11.98 -10.71 -12.23
C LYS A 101 -12.59 -10.43 -10.86
N PRO A 102 -13.70 -9.66 -10.78
CA PRO A 102 -14.50 -9.57 -9.57
C PRO A 102 -14.98 -10.96 -9.12
N LEU A 103 -15.18 -11.11 -7.80
CA LEU A 103 -15.76 -12.31 -7.19
C LEU A 103 -17.27 -12.39 -7.42
#